data_AF-A0A3M1B2R1-F1
#
_entry.id   AF-A0A3M1B2R1-F1
#
_cell.length_a   1.000
_cell.length_b   1.000
_cell.length_c   1.000
_cell.angle_alpha   90.00
_cell.angle_beta   90.00
_cell.angle_gamma   90.00
#
_symmetry.space_group_name_H-M   'P 1'
#
loop_
_entity.id
_entity.type
_entity.pdbx_description
1 polymer ?
#
loop_
_entity_poly.entity_id
_entity_poly.type
_entity_poly.pdbx_seq_one_letter_code
_entity_poly.pdbx_strand_id
1 'polypeptide(L)'
;MPSGKVHQNLELSLLPPLLLSLLLLDRALFPKIFHLHHYAIFTLAYLFSVYLLSPDLDQHHCEAKKNWGILQFLWWPYSKIFVHRGVSHHPLLGPWSRLLYLALLLLPPYLLLQQTLHPTPTPITNHLLQLLQLLRQYPSEFLLTLLGLFCPNWLHIALDHWNSQIRKTP
;
A
#
# COMPACT_ATOMS: atom_id res chain seq x y z
N MET A 1 6.92 -5.67 -21.11
CA MET A 1 6.04 -5.98 -19.96
C MET A 1 4.60 -5.83 -20.45
N PRO A 2 3.60 -6.49 -19.85
CA PRO A 2 2.21 -6.09 -20.04
C PRO A 2 2.09 -4.60 -19.73
N SER A 3 1.16 -3.88 -20.35
CA SER A 3 0.99 -2.46 -20.01
C SER A 3 0.58 -2.33 -18.54
N GLY A 4 0.91 -1.22 -17.88
CA GLY A 4 0.51 -0.99 -16.48
C GLY A 4 -1.01 -1.13 -16.27
N LYS A 5 -1.80 -0.86 -17.31
CA LYS A 5 -3.25 -1.06 -17.31
C LYS A 5 -3.67 -2.54 -17.26
N VAL A 6 -2.89 -3.44 -17.86
CA VAL A 6 -3.14 -4.89 -17.77
C VAL A 6 -2.84 -5.40 -16.37
N HIS A 7 -1.73 -4.99 -15.75
CA HIS A 7 -1.41 -5.32 -14.36
C HIS A 7 -2.52 -4.87 -13.41
N GLN A 8 -2.91 -3.59 -13.52
CA GLN A 8 -3.98 -3.00 -12.73
C GLN A 8 -5.31 -3.76 -12.87
N ASN A 9 -5.72 -4.11 -14.09
CA ASN A 9 -6.96 -4.85 -14.31
C ASN A 9 -6.93 -6.26 -13.69
N LEU A 10 -5.79 -6.95 -13.77
CA LEU A 10 -5.61 -8.28 -13.19
C LEU A 10 -5.56 -8.22 -11.65
N GLU A 11 -4.92 -7.20 -11.08
CA GLU A 11 -4.94 -6.96 -9.64
C GLU A 11 -6.37 -6.70 -9.16
N LEU A 12 -7.15 -5.89 -9.89
CA LEU A 12 -8.54 -5.61 -9.52
C LEU A 12 -9.44 -6.85 -9.63
N SER A 13 -9.24 -7.70 -10.65
CA SER A 13 -10.05 -8.91 -10.80
C SER A 13 -9.81 -9.95 -9.70
N LEU A 14 -8.65 -9.88 -9.02
CA LEU A 14 -8.31 -10.74 -7.90
C LEU A 14 -8.86 -10.25 -6.54
N LEU A 15 -9.36 -9.01 -6.45
CA LEU A 15 -9.92 -8.51 -5.20
C LEU A 15 -11.16 -9.31 -4.73
N PRO A 16 -12.19 -9.59 -5.56
CA PRO A 16 -13.33 -10.39 -5.12
C PRO A 16 -12.99 -11.81 -4.60
N PRO A 17 -12.16 -12.63 -5.29
CA PRO A 17 -11.80 -13.94 -4.77
C PRO A 17 -10.92 -13.85 -3.50
N LEU A 18 -10.07 -12.83 -3.36
CA LEU A 18 -9.31 -12.60 -2.11
C LEU A 18 -10.23 -12.25 -0.95
N LEU A 19 -11.24 -11.39 -1.15
CA LEU A 19 -12.23 -11.06 -0.13
C LEU A 19 -13.07 -12.27 0.27
N LEU A 20 -13.51 -13.08 -0.70
CA LEU A 20 -14.23 -14.32 -0.43
C LEU A 20 -13.35 -15.30 0.37
N SER A 21 -12.08 -15.45 -0.02
CA SER A 21 -11.13 -16.32 0.69
C SER A 21 -10.92 -15.86 2.13
N LEU A 22 -10.74 -14.55 2.34
CA LEU A 22 -10.61 -13.96 3.68
C LEU A 22 -11.86 -14.21 4.53
N LEU A 23 -13.05 -14.03 3.95
CA LEU A 23 -14.33 -14.30 4.63
C LEU A 23 -14.49 -15.77 5.00
N LEU A 24 -14.20 -16.68 4.08
CA LEU A 24 -14.27 -18.12 4.34
C LEU A 24 -13.26 -18.55 5.41
N LEU A 25 -12.05 -17.99 5.39
CA LEU A 25 -11.01 -18.26 6.37
C LEU A 25 -11.38 -17.77 7.77
N ASP A 26 -11.89 -16.53 7.89
CA ASP A 26 -12.41 -15.97 9.14
C ASP A 26 -13.53 -16.85 9.71
N ARG A 27 -14.45 -17.31 8.87
CA ARG A 27 -15.54 -18.20 9.27
C ARG A 27 -15.07 -19.60 9.69
N ALA A 28 -14.05 -20.14 9.06
CA ALA A 28 -13.57 -21.50 9.30
C ALA A 28 -12.62 -21.61 10.49
N LEU A 29 -11.67 -20.67 10.62
CA LEU A 29 -10.57 -20.78 11.60
C LEU A 29 -10.76 -19.88 12.82
N PHE A 30 -11.47 -18.77 12.67
CA PHE A 30 -11.46 -17.68 13.64
C PHE A 30 -12.86 -17.08 13.82
N PRO A 31 -13.85 -17.87 14.24
CA PRO A 31 -15.25 -17.46 14.17
C PRO A 31 -15.48 -16.12 14.88
N LYS A 32 -15.71 -15.08 14.06
CA LYS A 32 -16.01 -13.68 14.44
C LYS A 32 -14.81 -12.83 14.91
N ILE A 33 -13.58 -13.06 14.44
CA ILE A 33 -12.51 -12.08 14.63
C ILE A 33 -12.77 -10.85 13.75
N PHE A 34 -13.22 -11.03 12.51
CA PHE A 34 -13.47 -9.91 11.61
C PHE A 34 -14.96 -9.53 11.51
N HIS A 35 -15.19 -8.22 11.42
CA HIS A 35 -16.49 -7.59 11.21
C HIS A 35 -16.52 -6.87 9.85
N LEU A 36 -17.68 -6.39 9.41
CA LEU A 36 -17.83 -5.72 8.10
C LEU A 36 -16.76 -4.63 7.85
N HIS A 37 -16.43 -3.82 8.86
CA HIS A 37 -15.43 -2.75 8.73
C HIS A 37 -14.03 -3.29 8.43
N HIS A 38 -13.67 -4.48 8.88
CA HIS A 38 -12.38 -5.12 8.60
C HIS A 38 -12.22 -5.41 7.10
N TYR A 39 -13.25 -5.97 6.47
CA TYR A 39 -13.28 -6.21 5.04
C TYR A 39 -13.26 -4.90 4.23
N ALA A 40 -13.93 -3.86 4.74
CA ALA A 40 -13.88 -2.52 4.13
C ALA A 40 -12.46 -1.92 4.21
N ILE A 41 -11.79 -2.02 5.36
CA ILE A 41 -10.40 -1.58 5.55
C ILE A 41 -9.47 -2.30 4.56
N PHE A 42 -9.54 -3.63 4.50
CA PHE A 42 -8.76 -4.42 3.53
C PHE A 42 -9.02 -3.95 2.09
N THR A 43 -10.29 -3.79 1.72
CA THR A 43 -10.70 -3.38 0.38
C THR A 43 -10.15 -2.00 0.02
N LEU A 44 -10.31 -1.02 0.91
CA LEU A 44 -9.84 0.34 0.69
C LEU A 44 -8.31 0.39 0.61
N ALA A 45 -7.61 -0.34 1.49
CA ALA A 45 -6.15 -0.46 1.44
C ALA A 45 -5.66 -1.14 0.15
N TYR A 46 -6.36 -2.17 -0.32
CA TYR A 46 -6.09 -2.85 -1.57
C TYR A 46 -6.25 -1.93 -2.77
N LEU A 47 -7.39 -1.26 -2.87
CA LEU A 47 -7.65 -0.31 -3.95
C LEU A 47 -6.66 0.85 -3.91
N PHE A 48 -6.35 1.38 -2.73
CA PHE A 48 -5.32 2.41 -2.57
C PHE A 48 -3.96 1.92 -3.07
N SER A 49 -3.60 0.66 -2.79
CA SER A 49 -2.35 0.08 -3.26
C SER A 49 -2.30 -0.07 -4.78
N VAL A 50 -3.34 -0.65 -5.38
CA VAL A 50 -3.45 -0.82 -6.85
C VAL A 50 -3.40 0.54 -7.58
N TYR A 51 -4.24 1.49 -7.15
CA TYR A 51 -4.43 2.74 -7.88
C TYR A 51 -3.37 3.79 -7.58
N LEU A 52 -2.85 3.86 -6.35
CA LEU A 52 -2.01 4.98 -5.90
C LEU A 52 -0.63 4.55 -5.45
N LEU A 53 -0.44 3.31 -4.99
CA LEU A 53 0.85 2.80 -4.55
C LEU A 53 1.35 1.62 -5.38
N SER A 54 1.18 1.61 -6.70
CA SER A 54 1.72 0.53 -7.56
C SER A 54 3.26 0.44 -7.46
N PRO A 55 3.88 -0.75 -7.66
CA PRO A 55 5.35 -0.91 -7.64
C PRO A 55 6.05 -0.03 -8.68
N ASP A 56 5.35 0.29 -9.77
CA ASP A 56 5.83 1.13 -10.86
C ASP A 56 5.86 2.63 -10.53
N LEU A 57 5.55 3.05 -9.29
CA LEU A 57 5.68 4.45 -8.85
C LEU A 57 7.11 4.99 -9.01
N ASP A 58 8.11 4.11 -9.04
CA ASP A 58 9.50 4.45 -9.36
C ASP A 58 9.68 4.94 -10.81
N GLN A 59 8.79 4.58 -11.74
CA GLN A 59 8.84 5.03 -13.12
C GLN A 59 8.36 6.47 -13.25
N HIS A 60 8.98 7.24 -14.14
CA HIS A 60 8.58 8.63 -14.41
C HIS A 60 7.15 8.75 -14.95
N HIS A 61 6.70 7.78 -15.75
CA HIS A 61 5.38 7.77 -16.37
C HIS A 61 4.66 6.46 -16.08
N CYS A 62 3.85 6.42 -15.02
CA CYS A 62 2.97 5.29 -14.72
C CYS A 62 1.57 5.79 -14.32
N GLU A 63 0.57 4.93 -14.50
CA GLU A 63 -0.83 5.28 -14.18
C GLU A 63 -1.01 5.58 -12.69
N ALA A 64 -0.35 4.84 -11.80
CA ALA A 64 -0.45 5.08 -10.37
C ALA A 64 0.01 6.49 -9.98
N LYS A 65 1.10 6.99 -10.59
CA LYS A 65 1.55 8.37 -10.39
C LYS A 65 0.54 9.39 -10.92
N LYS A 66 -0.06 9.14 -12.09
CA LYS A 66 -1.09 10.02 -12.67
C LYS A 66 -2.35 10.09 -11.79
N ASN A 67 -2.70 9.00 -11.10
CA ASN A 67 -3.87 8.93 -10.21
C ASN A 67 -3.73 9.85 -8.98
N TRP A 68 -2.52 10.30 -8.63
CA TRP A 68 -2.32 11.36 -7.64
C TRP A 68 -2.73 12.76 -8.13
N GLY A 69 -3.05 12.91 -9.42
CA GLY A 69 -3.45 14.17 -10.03
C GLY A 69 -2.36 15.23 -9.85
N ILE A 70 -2.72 16.38 -9.29
CA ILE A 70 -1.77 17.47 -9.01
C ILE A 70 -0.68 17.00 -8.04
N LEU A 71 -0.96 16.09 -7.11
CA LEU A 71 0.01 15.64 -6.10
C LEU A 71 1.07 14.67 -6.66
N GLN A 72 1.02 14.33 -7.95
CA GLN A 72 1.99 13.42 -8.56
C GLN A 72 3.44 13.91 -8.47
N PHE A 73 3.68 15.23 -8.39
CA PHE A 73 5.03 15.78 -8.25
C PHE A 73 5.70 15.35 -6.94
N LEU A 74 4.92 15.04 -5.90
CA LEU A 74 5.43 14.53 -4.63
C LEU A 74 6.13 13.19 -4.80
N TRP A 75 5.88 12.45 -5.88
CA TRP A 75 6.55 11.17 -6.17
C TRP A 75 7.79 11.33 -7.06
N TRP A 76 8.11 12.54 -7.50
CA TRP A 76 9.31 12.78 -8.31
C TRP A 76 10.61 12.45 -7.57
N PRO A 77 10.82 12.84 -6.30
CA PRO A 77 12.00 12.44 -5.54
C PRO A 77 12.11 10.92 -5.37
N TYR A 78 10.97 10.25 -5.09
CA TYR A 78 10.93 8.80 -4.97
C TYR A 78 11.47 8.10 -6.22
N SER A 79 11.02 8.51 -7.42
CA SER A 79 11.51 7.97 -8.70
C SER A 79 12.96 8.29 -9.03
N LYS A 80 13.55 9.29 -8.38
CA LYS A 80 14.99 9.59 -8.54
C LYS A 80 15.86 8.70 -7.65
N ILE A 81 15.34 8.32 -6.48
CA ILE A 81 16.06 7.50 -5.50
C ILE A 81 15.93 6.00 -5.82
N PHE A 82 14.73 5.55 -6.18
CA PHE A 82 14.45 4.14 -6.43
C PHE A 82 14.49 3.82 -7.92
N VAL A 83 15.35 2.87 -8.28
CA VAL A 83 15.47 2.37 -9.65
C VAL A 83 14.37 1.34 -9.94
N HIS A 84 13.84 1.37 -11.16
CA HIS A 84 12.87 0.39 -11.62
C HIS A 84 13.39 -1.04 -11.50
N ARG A 85 12.59 -1.94 -10.90
CA ARG A 85 12.94 -3.32 -10.52
C ARG A 85 14.01 -3.44 -9.42
N GLY A 86 14.25 -2.36 -8.67
CA GLY A 86 15.05 -2.36 -7.45
C GLY A 86 14.18 -2.63 -6.21
N VAL A 87 14.42 -1.87 -5.13
CA VAL A 87 13.74 -2.02 -3.84
C VAL A 87 12.22 -1.88 -3.96
N SER A 88 11.74 -0.95 -4.78
CA SER A 88 10.31 -0.71 -5.08
C SER A 88 9.55 -1.94 -5.59
N HIS A 89 10.25 -2.85 -6.27
CA HIS A 89 9.71 -4.09 -6.84
C HIS A 89 10.01 -5.33 -5.98
N HIS A 90 10.53 -5.12 -4.77
CA HIS A 90 10.78 -6.21 -3.83
C HIS A 90 9.47 -6.59 -3.10
N PRO A 91 9.17 -7.89 -2.88
CA PRO A 91 7.92 -8.33 -2.25
C PRO A 91 7.64 -7.72 -0.87
N LEU A 92 8.68 -7.57 -0.05
CA LEU A 92 8.60 -6.92 1.27
C LEU A 92 9.06 -5.47 1.29
N LEU A 93 10.28 -5.20 0.81
CA LEU A 93 10.88 -3.86 0.92
C LEU A 93 10.17 -2.80 0.05
N GLY A 94 9.53 -3.19 -1.06
CA GLY A 94 8.85 -2.24 -1.95
C GLY A 94 7.63 -1.58 -1.30
N PRO A 95 6.70 -2.34 -0.69
CA PRO A 95 5.63 -1.73 0.10
C PRO A 95 6.17 -0.85 1.23
N TRP A 96 7.16 -1.33 1.98
CA TRP A 96 7.75 -0.57 3.09
C TRP A 96 8.42 0.72 2.63
N SER A 97 9.12 0.74 1.50
CA SER A 97 9.75 1.96 0.97
C SER A 97 8.71 3.03 0.63
N ARG A 98 7.59 2.66 0.00
CA ARG A 98 6.49 3.57 -0.32
C ARG A 98 5.78 4.09 0.93
N LEU A 99 5.55 3.22 1.92
CA LEU A 99 4.92 3.61 3.18
C LEU A 99 5.82 4.54 4.00
N LEU A 100 7.12 4.25 4.07
CA LEU A 100 8.09 5.14 4.72
C LEU A 100 8.14 6.49 4.01
N TYR A 101 8.16 6.49 2.68
CA TYR A 101 8.15 7.73 1.90
C TYR A 101 6.90 8.58 2.18
N LEU A 102 5.71 7.97 2.18
CA LEU A 102 4.47 8.65 2.54
C LEU A 102 4.47 9.15 3.98
N ALA A 103 4.98 8.36 4.93
CA ALA A 103 5.08 8.78 6.32
C ALA A 103 5.96 10.03 6.47
N LEU A 104 7.12 10.06 5.80
CA LEU A 104 8.01 11.23 5.79
C LEU A 104 7.37 12.44 5.11
N LEU A 105 6.59 12.22 4.06
CA LEU A 105 5.88 13.28 3.34
C LEU A 105 4.76 13.89 4.17
N LEU A 106 4.02 13.07 4.92
CA LEU A 106 2.85 13.48 5.71
C LEU A 106 3.19 13.95 7.13
N LEU A 107 4.36 13.59 7.66
CA LEU A 107 4.76 13.95 9.02
C LEU A 107 4.86 15.47 9.24
N PRO A 108 5.54 16.27 8.41
CA PRO A 108 5.60 17.73 8.60
C PRO A 108 4.24 18.44 8.61
N PRO A 109 3.33 18.23 7.63
CA PRO A 109 2.01 18.88 7.68
C PRO A 109 1.16 18.37 8.85
N TYR A 110 1.30 17.11 9.25
CA TYR A 110 0.65 16.60 10.46
C TYR A 110 1.13 17.31 11.72
N LEU A 111 2.45 17.45 11.91
CA LEU A 111 3.02 18.15 13.08
C LEU A 111 2.63 19.63 13.10
N LEU A 112 2.61 20.28 11.92
CA LEU A 112 2.15 21.66 11.79
C LEU A 112 0.67 21.79 12.20
N LEU A 113 -0.19 20.88 11.73
CA LEU A 113 -1.60 20.86 12.11
C LEU A 113 -1.80 20.62 13.61
N GLN A 114 -1.00 19.74 14.22
CA GLN A 114 -1.05 19.51 15.66
C GLN A 114 -0.67 20.77 16.43
N GLN A 115 0.38 21.47 16.00
CA GLN A 115 0.83 22.70 16.64
C GLN A 115 -0.20 23.84 16.52
N THR A 116 -0.95 23.93 15.42
CA THR A 116 -2.00 24.96 15.27
C THR A 116 -3.22 24.66 16.12
N LEU A 117 -3.61 23.40 16.27
CA LEU A 117 -4.77 22.98 17.07
C LEU A 117 -4.45 22.92 18.58
N HIS A 118 -3.20 22.56 18.92
CA HIS A 118 -2.71 22.39 20.28
C HIS A 118 -1.40 23.18 20.43
N PRO A 119 -1.47 24.46 20.85
CA PRO A 119 -0.31 25.35 20.89
C PRO A 119 0.78 24.92 21.87
N THR A 120 0.45 24.04 22.81
CA THR A 120 1.43 23.46 23.74
C THR A 120 2.30 22.45 23.00
N PRO A 121 3.62 22.67 22.90
CA PRO A 121 4.50 21.79 22.15
C PRO A 121 4.47 20.38 22.72
N THR A 122 4.02 19.43 21.91
CA THR A 122 4.01 18.00 22.23
C THR A 122 5.30 17.35 21.74
N PRO A 123 6.07 16.69 22.63
CA PRO A 123 7.26 15.96 22.22
C PRO A 123 6.94 14.88 21.18
N ILE A 124 7.83 14.68 20.20
CA ILE A 124 7.64 13.65 19.16
C ILE A 124 7.47 12.24 19.73
N THR A 125 8.08 11.98 20.89
CA THR A 125 7.93 10.72 21.64
C THR A 125 6.49 10.42 22.01
N ASN A 126 5.67 11.44 22.30
CA ASN A 126 4.26 11.24 22.66
C ASN A 126 3.45 10.81 21.44
N HIS A 127 3.72 11.38 20.26
CA HIS A 127 3.09 10.95 19.01
C HIS A 127 3.46 9.50 18.66
N LEU A 128 4.71 9.10 18.90
CA LEU A 128 5.15 7.71 18.72
C LEU A 128 4.44 6.76 19.68
N LEU A 129 4.33 7.13 20.96
CA LEU A 129 3.61 6.34 21.96
C LEU A 129 2.13 6.19 21.60
N GLN A 130 1.49 7.27 21.14
CA GLN A 130 0.10 7.25 20.68
C GLN A 130 -0.07 6.31 19.47
N LEU A 131 0.85 6.35 18.50
CA LEU A 131 0.84 5.41 17.38
C LEU A 131 0.95 3.96 17.85
N LEU A 132 1.90 3.67 18.76
CA LEU A 132 2.07 2.32 19.31
C LEU A 132 0.83 1.84 20.08
N GLN A 133 0.16 2.74 20.81
CA GLN A 133 -1.10 2.45 21.50
C GLN A 133 -2.21 2.12 20.50
N LEU A 134 -2.36 2.89 19.41
CA LEU A 134 -3.34 2.61 18.34
C LEU A 134 -3.08 1.27 17.68
N LEU A 135 -1.82 0.94 17.37
CA LEU A 135 -1.44 -0.36 16.80
C LEU A 135 -1.79 -1.53 17.72
N ARG A 136 -1.63 -1.33 19.04
CA ARG A 136 -2.00 -2.35 20.05
C ARG A 136 -3.50 -2.47 20.23
N GLN A 137 -4.23 -1.36 20.12
CA GLN A 137 -5.68 -1.31 20.30
C GLN A 137 -6.44 -1.88 19.11
N TYR A 138 -5.91 -1.70 17.89
CA TYR A 138 -6.56 -2.10 16.63
C TYR A 138 -5.66 -3.02 15.77
N PRO A 139 -5.24 -4.19 16.30
CA PRO A 139 -4.27 -5.04 15.63
C PRO A 139 -4.82 -5.68 14.35
N SER A 140 -6.12 -6.00 14.31
CA SER A 140 -6.77 -6.61 13.16
C SER A 140 -6.90 -5.63 11.99
N GLU A 141 -7.27 -4.39 12.29
CA GLU A 141 -7.35 -3.29 11.33
C GLU A 141 -5.97 -2.98 10.75
N PHE A 142 -4.94 -2.95 11.59
CA PHE A 142 -3.57 -2.77 11.13
C PHE A 142 -3.12 -3.93 10.24
N LEU A 143 -3.35 -5.17 10.65
CA LEU A 143 -3.01 -6.36 9.87
C LEU A 143 -3.69 -6.34 8.50
N LEU A 144 -4.99 -6.06 8.45
CA LEU A 144 -5.74 -6.04 7.20
C LEU A 144 -5.39 -4.85 6.31
N THR A 145 -5.02 -3.72 6.90
CA THR A 145 -4.44 -2.60 6.15
C THR A 145 -3.13 -3.03 5.49
N LEU A 146 -2.22 -3.67 6.23
CA LEU A 146 -0.97 -4.18 5.67
C LEU A 146 -1.20 -5.23 4.59
N LEU A 147 -2.08 -6.21 4.82
CA LEU A 147 -2.40 -7.23 3.82
C LEU A 147 -3.02 -6.60 2.57
N GLY A 148 -3.95 -5.65 2.72
CA GLY A 148 -4.51 -4.89 1.61
C GLY A 148 -3.43 -4.15 0.82
N LEU A 149 -2.45 -3.54 1.50
CA LEU A 149 -1.36 -2.84 0.83
C LEU A 149 -0.36 -3.76 0.13
N PHE A 150 -0.07 -4.94 0.71
CA PHE A 150 0.98 -5.85 0.23
C PHE A 150 0.49 -6.82 -0.85
N CYS A 151 -0.75 -7.30 -0.79
CA CYS A 151 -1.27 -8.27 -1.74
C CYS A 151 -1.17 -7.78 -3.21
N PRO A 152 -1.61 -6.56 -3.57
CA PRO A 152 -1.42 -6.04 -4.93
C PRO A 152 0.02 -6.01 -5.38
N ASN A 153 0.95 -5.63 -4.48
CA ASN A 153 2.38 -5.63 -4.79
C ASN A 153 2.89 -7.04 -5.13
N TRP A 154 2.51 -8.06 -4.36
CA TRP A 154 2.89 -9.44 -4.65
C TRP A 154 2.33 -9.93 -5.98
N LEU A 155 1.06 -9.59 -6.26
CA LEU A 155 0.42 -9.91 -7.53
C LEU A 155 1.12 -9.24 -8.70
N HIS A 156 1.43 -7.94 -8.59
CA HIS A 156 2.17 -7.19 -9.62
C HIS A 156 3.48 -7.87 -9.96
N ILE A 157 4.28 -8.19 -8.94
CA ILE A 157 5.60 -8.83 -9.08
C ILE A 157 5.47 -10.22 -9.71
N ALA A 158 4.50 -11.01 -9.25
CA ALA A 158 4.24 -12.35 -9.80
C ALA A 158 3.83 -12.29 -11.27
N LEU A 159 2.94 -11.36 -11.64
CA LEU A 159 2.52 -11.13 -13.02
C LEU A 159 3.68 -10.69 -13.92
N ASP A 160 4.54 -9.82 -13.40
CA ASP A 160 5.74 -9.37 -14.12
C ASP A 160 6.71 -10.51 -14.39
N HIS A 161 6.92 -11.36 -13.38
CA HIS A 161 7.77 -12.54 -13.52
C HIS A 161 7.18 -13.55 -14.51
N TRP A 162 5.88 -13.86 -14.38
CA TRP A 162 5.17 -14.78 -15.26
C TRP A 162 5.23 -14.35 -16.75
N ASN A 163 4.92 -13.09 -17.04
CA ASN A 163 5.01 -12.59 -18.42
C ASN A 163 6.46 -12.58 -18.95
N SER A 164 7.47 -12.41 -18.08
CA SER A 164 8.87 -12.50 -18.49
C SER A 164 9.30 -13.93 -18.87
N GLN A 165 8.70 -14.95 -18.24
CA GLN A 165 8.97 -16.37 -18.49
C GLN A 165 8.34 -16.85 -19.79
N ILE A 166 7.07 -16.49 -20.05
CA ILE A 166 6.36 -16.85 -21.30
C ILE A 166 7.06 -16.30 -22.54
N ARG A 167 7.69 -15.13 -22.45
CA ARG A 167 8.43 -14.55 -23.59
C ARG A 167 9.78 -15.23 -23.86
N LYS A 168 10.25 -16.08 -22.95
CA LYS A 168 11.52 -16.82 -23.08
C LYS A 168 11.34 -18.25 -23.55
N THR A 169 10.11 -18.76 -23.61
CA THR A 169 9.82 -20.06 -24.24
C THR A 169 9.86 -19.89 -25.76
N PRO A 170 10.64 -20.73 -26.48
CA PRO A 170 10.88 -20.60 -27.92
C PRO A 170 9.63 -20.79 -28.77
#